data_AF-A0A0D2J694-F1
#
_entry.id   AF-A0A0D2J694-F1
#
_cell.length_a   1.000
_cell.length_b   1.000
_cell.length_c   1.000
_cell.angle_alpha   90.00
_cell.angle_beta   90.00
_cell.angle_gamma   90.00
#
_symmetry.space_group_name_H-M   'P 1'
#
loop_
_entity.id
_entity.type
_entity.pdbx_description
1 polymer ?
#
loop_
_entity_poly.entity_id
_entity_poly.type
_entity_poly.pdbx_seq_one_letter_code
_entity_poly.pdbx_strand_id
1 'polypeptide(L)'
;MSLFHRHESRKTFSDVDPHQWELPSHFPGRRFPISSKHPKTEIPEPSIFRDAIVPSLGNTNQVPIQYPTPGHITVHLCLLECFLKLKESVITSDQLEILDLPSYSGPSETGDSRNTPVSPEKSQRWATIVRLAVARFQIWFEKIESILRHAAAYHRYGSNSDASHAAITADYLPPLDVLLVWYAYMQHPAAYRVDNLAHSSPKLLEIPMPWEAILAVIDTKSLTYTLPVAAERLFTTTTTQSADILAYLTNPPPYSELDPNQAFSIDLASAVHDLVGRASFIPKMHALLWLRSPSLEGTLGRALAQYSALPQAIGARASAWLTRVNEDPTLELVWRTHMLYPMVYFLYSQSVFGSDVLLRSESDGSRRETTEVTPLTQIESDDGGCPCYCWTCERIRDEIPDYVSHSSMSPDAPSPFRSRLESSRGSLFPRSSRRAHLEPRSDTSPLSTLSKDQIASIKADIAFHRHVEAFRQSNPPEAALPTRPPTSRAVEKQRQEQEVKDRVGVYYGIGYTVKIVRPAVYDETTGKLLKKEKTKVTRSRHMNSVGAWGAGFMAI
;
A
#
# COMPACT_ATOMS: atom_id res chain seq x y z
N MET A 1 52.60 20.55 -34.06
CA MET A 1 52.49 19.13 -33.64
C MET A 1 51.82 19.06 -32.29
N SER A 2 51.00 18.02 -32.10
CA SER A 2 50.23 17.65 -30.90
C SER A 2 48.82 18.25 -30.76
N LEU A 3 47.92 17.76 -31.61
CA LEU A 3 46.47 17.71 -31.37
C LEU A 3 46.19 16.42 -30.57
N PHE A 4 46.01 16.52 -29.25
CA PHE A 4 45.40 15.44 -28.48
C PHE A 4 43.89 15.68 -28.40
N HIS A 5 43.15 15.11 -29.34
CA HIS A 5 41.73 14.86 -29.17
C HIS A 5 41.56 13.88 -28.01
N ARG A 6 41.06 14.39 -26.87
CA ARG A 6 40.57 13.56 -25.78
C ARG A 6 39.34 12.82 -26.29
N HIS A 7 39.54 11.57 -26.69
CA HIS A 7 38.48 10.66 -27.09
C HIS A 7 37.71 10.24 -25.83
N GLU A 8 36.80 11.10 -25.35
CA GLU A 8 35.75 10.66 -24.42
C GLU A 8 34.91 9.63 -25.17
N SER A 9 35.03 8.36 -24.78
CA SER A 9 34.17 7.31 -25.30
C SER A 9 32.73 7.65 -24.90
N ARG A 10 31.95 8.11 -25.90
CA ARG A 10 30.49 8.24 -25.81
C ARG A 10 29.90 6.85 -25.59
N LYS A 11 29.86 6.37 -24.34
CA LYS A 11 28.86 5.38 -23.95
C LYS A 11 27.52 6.09 -24.01
N THR A 12 26.66 5.67 -24.92
CA THR A 12 25.25 6.09 -24.94
C THR A 12 24.63 5.73 -23.59
N PHE A 13 23.97 6.69 -22.93
CA PHE A 13 23.36 6.53 -21.60
C PHE A 13 22.40 5.33 -21.47
N SER A 14 21.96 4.75 -22.59
CA SER A 14 21.11 3.57 -22.72
C SER A 14 21.78 2.23 -22.34
N ASP A 15 23.10 2.23 -22.13
CA ASP A 15 23.92 1.01 -21.95
C ASP A 15 24.45 0.83 -20.51
N VAL A 16 24.11 1.76 -19.60
CA VAL A 16 24.51 1.72 -18.19
C VAL A 16 23.33 1.29 -17.33
N ASP A 17 23.54 0.30 -16.47
CA ASP A 17 22.57 -0.18 -15.47
C ASP A 17 21.98 1.02 -14.69
N PRO A 18 20.64 1.20 -14.68
CA PRO A 18 20.01 2.30 -13.95
C PRO A 18 20.33 2.36 -12.46
N HIS A 19 20.69 1.22 -11.84
CA HIS A 19 21.10 1.18 -10.44
C HIS A 19 22.46 1.87 -10.19
N GLN A 20 23.27 2.02 -11.24
CA GLN A 20 24.59 2.65 -11.20
C GLN A 20 24.56 4.11 -11.70
N TRP A 21 23.38 4.68 -11.97
CA TRP A 21 23.29 6.07 -12.38
C TRP A 21 23.87 6.99 -11.32
N GLU A 22 24.82 7.82 -11.73
CA GLU A 22 25.27 8.96 -10.93
C GLU A 22 24.09 9.90 -10.71
N LEU A 23 23.63 9.95 -9.46
CA LEU A 23 22.57 10.85 -9.05
C LEU A 23 23.16 12.27 -8.84
N PRO A 24 22.42 13.33 -9.20
CA PRO A 24 22.86 14.72 -9.02
C PRO A 24 23.25 15.12 -7.59
N SER A 25 23.00 14.26 -6.59
CA SER A 25 23.38 14.42 -5.19
C SER A 25 24.90 14.46 -4.94
N HIS A 26 25.73 14.04 -5.89
CA HIS A 26 27.19 14.12 -5.80
C HIS A 26 27.80 15.39 -6.40
N PHE A 27 27.02 16.37 -6.86
CA PHE A 27 27.57 17.69 -7.18
C PHE A 27 27.86 18.46 -5.89
N PRO A 28 29.14 18.71 -5.52
CA PRO A 28 29.46 19.50 -4.34
C PRO A 28 28.91 20.92 -4.54
N GLY A 29 27.87 21.30 -3.80
CA GLY A 29 27.41 22.70 -3.72
C GLY A 29 25.92 22.99 -3.87
N ARG A 30 25.04 22.03 -4.20
CA ARG A 30 23.57 22.25 -4.16
C ARG A 30 22.92 21.43 -3.05
N ARG A 31 22.88 21.98 -1.83
CA ARG A 31 21.95 21.50 -0.79
C ARG A 31 20.54 21.93 -1.21
N PHE A 32 19.55 21.02 -1.17
CA PHE A 32 18.15 21.40 -1.37
C PHE A 32 17.73 22.31 -0.20
N PRO A 33 17.36 23.58 -0.46
CA PRO A 33 17.06 24.52 0.62
C PRO A 33 15.67 24.24 1.20
N ILE A 34 15.50 24.60 2.47
CA ILE A 34 14.18 24.83 3.05
C ILE A 34 13.83 26.27 2.70
N SER A 35 13.00 26.46 1.68
CA SER A 35 12.68 27.78 1.13
C SER A 35 11.18 27.96 1.01
N SER A 36 10.65 29.10 1.48
CA SER A 36 9.26 29.48 1.26
C SER A 36 8.93 29.81 -0.19
N LYS A 37 9.94 29.94 -1.07
CA LYS A 37 9.75 30.20 -2.50
C LYS A 37 9.30 28.97 -3.30
N HIS A 38 9.41 27.78 -2.71
CA HIS A 38 9.08 26.53 -3.37
C HIS A 38 7.88 25.87 -2.70
N PRO A 39 7.09 25.06 -3.43
CA PRO A 39 5.99 24.33 -2.83
C PRO A 39 6.51 23.45 -1.68
N LYS A 40 5.76 23.45 -0.58
CA LYS A 40 6.07 22.64 0.59
C LYS A 40 6.04 21.16 0.18
N THR A 41 7.13 20.45 0.47
CA THR A 41 7.21 19.02 0.19
C THR A 41 6.43 18.24 1.26
N GLU A 42 5.40 17.51 0.82
CA GLU A 42 4.60 16.61 1.66
C GLU A 42 4.69 15.21 1.05
N ILE A 43 5.26 14.27 1.81
CA ILE A 43 5.47 12.88 1.37
C ILE A 43 4.93 11.96 2.47
N PRO A 44 3.93 11.11 2.19
CA PRO A 44 3.19 11.00 0.91
C PRO A 44 2.39 12.27 0.57
N GLU A 45 2.06 12.46 -0.71
CA GLU A 45 1.17 13.55 -1.12
C GLU A 45 -0.24 13.31 -0.55
N PRO A 46 -0.89 14.30 0.10
CA PRO A 46 -2.21 14.11 0.71
C PRO A 46 -3.31 13.64 -0.27
N SER A 47 -3.15 13.90 -1.57
CA SER A 47 -4.08 13.46 -2.61
C SER A 47 -4.22 11.95 -2.72
N ILE A 48 -3.18 11.17 -2.39
CA ILE A 48 -3.23 9.71 -2.49
C ILE A 48 -4.27 9.09 -1.55
N PHE A 49 -4.57 9.78 -0.45
CA PHE A 49 -5.53 9.33 0.57
C PHE A 49 -6.98 9.67 0.24
N ARG A 50 -7.25 10.46 -0.81
CA ARG A 50 -8.62 10.92 -1.14
C ARG A 50 -9.59 9.76 -1.33
N ASP A 51 -9.12 8.68 -1.95
CA ASP A 51 -9.92 7.48 -2.24
C ASP A 51 -9.95 6.47 -1.09
N ALA A 52 -9.27 6.75 0.02
CA ALA A 52 -9.42 5.99 1.27
C ALA A 52 -10.65 6.44 2.07
N ILE A 53 -11.15 7.65 1.79
CA ILE A 53 -12.39 8.18 2.34
C ILE A 53 -13.51 7.78 1.38
N VAL A 54 -14.27 6.77 1.75
CA VAL A 54 -15.46 6.32 1.03
C VAL A 54 -16.50 7.43 1.13
N PRO A 55 -16.82 8.16 0.04
CA PRO A 55 -17.92 9.11 0.07
C PRO A 55 -19.20 8.33 0.38
N SER A 56 -20.09 8.89 1.20
CA SER A 56 -21.40 8.28 1.48
C SER A 56 -22.09 7.93 0.16
N LEU A 57 -22.10 6.64 -0.20
CA LEU A 57 -22.73 6.15 -1.42
C LEU A 57 -24.23 6.35 -1.25
N GLY A 58 -24.78 7.40 -1.85
CA GLY A 58 -26.22 7.49 -2.05
C GLY A 58 -26.64 6.34 -2.96
N ASN A 59 -27.67 5.58 -2.55
CA ASN A 59 -28.25 4.41 -3.22
C ASN A 59 -28.07 4.41 -4.75
N THR A 60 -26.97 3.83 -5.21
CA THR A 60 -26.85 3.31 -6.57
C THR A 60 -26.79 1.80 -6.41
N ASN A 61 -27.79 1.09 -6.92
CA ASN A 61 -27.94 -0.37 -6.93
C ASN A 61 -26.86 -1.10 -7.76
N GLN A 62 -25.65 -0.55 -7.81
CA GLN A 62 -24.45 -1.10 -8.40
C GLN A 62 -23.34 -0.76 -7.41
N VAL A 63 -23.09 -1.67 -6.47
CA VAL A 63 -21.85 -1.63 -5.68
C VAL A 63 -20.72 -1.77 -6.71
N PRO A 64 -19.87 -0.76 -6.93
CA PRO A 64 -18.69 -0.98 -7.77
C PRO A 64 -17.81 -1.94 -6.97
N ILE A 65 -17.74 -3.19 -7.41
CA ILE A 65 -16.83 -4.21 -6.88
C ILE A 65 -15.41 -3.82 -7.32
N GLN A 66 -14.84 -2.77 -6.73
CA GLN A 66 -13.52 -2.25 -7.06
C GLN A 66 -12.77 -1.81 -5.80
N TYR A 67 -12.74 -2.71 -4.81
CA TYR A 67 -11.87 -2.61 -3.65
C TYR A 67 -10.72 -3.62 -3.80
N PRO A 68 -9.50 -3.30 -3.35
CA PRO A 68 -9.08 -2.04 -2.71
C PRO A 68 -8.78 -0.90 -3.71
N THR A 69 -8.70 0.34 -3.21
CA THR A 69 -8.27 1.53 -3.99
C THR A 69 -6.81 1.88 -3.63
N PRO A 70 -6.11 2.73 -4.43
CA PRO A 70 -4.76 3.19 -4.08
C PRO A 70 -4.68 3.85 -2.70
N GLY A 71 -5.73 4.59 -2.31
CA GLY A 71 -5.83 5.20 -0.99
C GLY A 71 -5.85 4.16 0.13
N HIS A 72 -6.69 3.13 0.03
CA HIS A 72 -6.74 2.06 1.02
C HIS A 72 -5.39 1.35 1.20
N ILE A 73 -4.70 1.05 0.10
CA ILE A 73 -3.37 0.42 0.14
C ILE A 73 -2.34 1.37 0.78
N THR A 74 -2.47 2.68 0.55
CA THR A 74 -1.55 3.65 1.17
C THR A 74 -1.77 3.77 2.68
N VAL A 75 -3.02 3.78 3.15
CA VAL A 75 -3.33 3.71 4.59
C VAL A 75 -2.82 2.40 5.18
N HIS A 76 -2.97 1.29 4.45
CA HIS A 76 -2.42 0.01 4.84
C HIS A 76 -0.91 0.09 5.05
N LEU A 77 -0.14 0.63 4.11
CA LEU A 77 1.30 0.86 4.27
C LEU A 77 1.62 1.70 5.51
N CYS A 78 0.86 2.76 5.78
CA CYS A 78 1.05 3.56 7.00
C CYS A 78 0.82 2.75 8.28
N LEU A 79 -0.20 1.89 8.28
CA LEU A 79 -0.51 1.01 9.41
C LEU A 79 0.58 -0.05 9.64
N LEU A 80 1.15 -0.62 8.57
CA LEU A 80 2.26 -1.57 8.66
C LEU A 80 3.48 -0.96 9.34
N GLU A 81 3.79 0.30 9.03
CA GLU A 81 4.87 1.05 9.66
C GLU A 81 4.59 1.29 11.16
N CYS A 82 3.33 1.57 11.53
CA CYS A 82 2.95 1.68 12.94
C CYS A 82 3.18 0.37 13.70
N PHE A 83 2.84 -0.78 13.11
CA PHE A 83 3.09 -2.09 13.72
C PHE A 83 4.58 -2.41 13.85
N LEU A 84 5.40 -2.04 12.86
CA LEU A 84 6.84 -2.22 12.94
C LEU A 84 7.44 -1.37 14.06
N LYS A 85 7.04 -0.09 14.16
CA LYS A 85 7.48 0.80 15.24
C LYS A 85 7.06 0.32 16.62
N LEU A 86 5.87 -0.28 16.75
CA LEU A 86 5.46 -0.94 18.00
C LEU A 86 6.46 -2.04 18.37
N LYS A 87 6.80 -2.94 17.43
CA LYS A 87 7.80 -3.99 17.68
C LYS A 87 9.17 -3.40 18.02
N GLU A 88 9.63 -2.39 17.31
CA GLU A 88 10.91 -1.72 17.58
C GLU A 88 10.93 -1.09 18.97
N SER A 89 9.84 -0.44 19.39
CA SER A 89 9.70 0.14 20.73
C SER A 89 9.78 -0.94 21.82
N VAL A 90 9.19 -2.11 21.60
CA VAL A 90 9.27 -3.26 22.53
C VAL A 90 10.69 -3.84 22.59
N ILE A 91 11.41 -3.85 21.47
CA ILE A 91 12.78 -4.37 21.42
C ILE A 91 13.79 -3.41 22.04
N THR A 92 13.53 -2.10 21.98
CA THR A 92 14.45 -1.03 22.41
C THR A 92 14.14 -0.46 23.79
N SER A 93 12.94 -0.68 24.34
CA SER A 93 12.54 -0.11 25.62
C SER A 93 13.28 -0.75 26.81
N ASP A 94 13.85 0.10 27.66
CA ASP A 94 14.49 -0.26 28.93
C ASP A 94 13.47 -0.66 30.00
N GLN A 95 12.21 -0.19 29.89
CA GLN A 95 11.15 -0.55 30.84
C GLN A 95 10.81 -2.05 30.80
N LEU A 96 11.26 -2.75 29.77
CA LEU A 96 11.03 -4.16 29.53
C LEU A 96 12.15 -5.06 30.02
N GLU A 97 13.19 -4.52 30.66
CA GLU A 97 14.25 -5.30 31.32
C GLU A 97 13.68 -6.30 32.35
N ILE A 98 12.52 -5.99 32.96
CA ILE A 98 11.82 -6.88 33.90
C ILE A 98 11.45 -8.23 33.24
N LEU A 99 11.26 -8.25 31.92
CA LEU A 99 10.92 -9.45 31.16
C LEU A 99 12.15 -10.27 30.76
N ASP A 100 13.36 -9.76 30.96
CA ASP A 100 14.58 -10.51 30.71
C ASP A 100 14.81 -11.49 31.86
N LEU A 101 14.65 -12.78 31.58
CA LEU A 101 15.03 -13.80 32.54
C LEU A 101 16.55 -13.70 32.80
N PRO A 102 17.02 -13.86 34.05
CA PRO A 102 18.44 -13.98 34.31
C PRO A 102 18.97 -15.23 33.60
N SER A 103 19.70 -15.01 32.51
CA SER A 103 20.44 -16.06 31.83
C SER A 103 21.58 -16.54 32.73
N TYR A 104 21.35 -17.57 33.55
CA TYR A 104 22.45 -18.33 34.18
C TYR A 104 23.20 -19.06 33.06
N SER A 105 24.13 -18.36 32.43
CA SER A 105 25.05 -18.93 31.45
C SER A 105 26.25 -19.48 32.21
N GLY A 106 26.37 -20.81 32.24
CA GLY A 106 27.66 -21.45 32.56
C GLY A 106 28.73 -21.03 31.54
N PRO A 107 30.01 -21.12 31.89
CA PRO A 107 31.08 -20.59 31.05
C PRO A 107 31.15 -21.37 29.73
N SER A 108 30.94 -20.68 28.61
CA SER A 108 31.27 -21.21 27.29
C SER A 108 31.74 -20.11 26.34
N GLU A 109 32.55 -20.56 25.41
CA GLU A 109 33.72 -19.89 24.87
C GLU A 109 33.42 -18.97 23.68
N THR A 110 34.41 -18.12 23.41
CA THR A 110 34.56 -17.17 22.30
C THR A 110 34.22 -17.75 20.92
N GLY A 111 33.43 -17.01 20.12
CA GLY A 111 33.29 -17.31 18.69
C GLY A 111 32.42 -16.33 17.88
N ASP A 112 33.09 -15.42 17.16
CA ASP A 112 32.71 -14.68 15.94
C ASP A 112 31.39 -13.87 15.84
N SER A 113 31.58 -12.55 15.93
CA SER A 113 30.64 -11.50 15.53
C SER A 113 30.71 -11.26 14.01
N ARG A 114 29.71 -11.70 13.23
CA ARG A 114 29.34 -11.09 11.92
C ARG A 114 28.01 -11.54 11.30
N ASN A 115 27.04 -11.90 12.13
CA ASN A 115 25.61 -11.85 11.83
C ASN A 115 24.95 -11.67 13.19
N THR A 116 24.21 -10.60 13.45
CA THR A 116 23.50 -10.44 14.73
C THR A 116 22.14 -11.13 14.62
N PRO A 117 21.97 -12.41 15.03
CA PRO A 117 20.65 -12.89 15.37
C PRO A 117 20.08 -11.96 16.44
N VAL A 118 18.80 -11.60 16.35
CA VAL A 118 18.11 -10.92 17.46
C VAL A 118 18.38 -11.73 18.72
N SER A 119 18.87 -11.07 19.77
CA SER A 119 19.20 -11.76 21.02
C SER A 119 17.97 -12.53 21.51
N PRO A 120 18.16 -13.72 22.09
CA PRO A 120 17.04 -14.56 22.55
C PRO A 120 16.10 -13.79 23.48
N GLU A 121 16.65 -12.92 24.33
CA GLU A 121 15.92 -12.01 25.24
C GLU A 121 14.95 -11.08 24.49
N LYS A 122 15.40 -10.42 23.41
CA LYS A 122 14.57 -9.54 22.59
C LYS A 122 13.43 -10.29 21.88
N SER A 123 13.69 -11.53 21.47
CA SER A 123 12.66 -12.41 20.89
C SER A 123 11.62 -12.80 21.94
N GLN A 124 12.05 -13.05 23.17
CA GLN A 124 11.17 -13.39 24.29
C GLN A 124 10.30 -12.21 24.72
N ARG A 125 10.85 -11.00 24.82
CA ARG A 125 10.08 -9.76 25.10
C ARG A 125 8.92 -9.59 24.13
N TRP A 126 9.21 -9.70 22.83
CA TRP A 126 8.18 -9.59 21.79
C TRP A 126 7.12 -10.69 21.91
N ALA A 127 7.52 -11.94 22.15
CA ALA A 127 6.57 -13.05 22.33
C ALA A 127 5.62 -12.83 23.53
N THR A 128 6.13 -12.32 24.66
CA THR A 128 5.30 -12.00 25.83
C THR A 128 4.28 -10.90 25.52
N ILE A 129 4.72 -9.84 24.84
CA ILE A 129 3.83 -8.75 24.40
C ILE A 129 2.76 -9.25 23.44
N VAL A 130 3.10 -10.11 22.48
CA VAL A 130 2.12 -10.69 21.55
C VAL A 130 1.08 -11.53 22.30
N ARG A 131 1.50 -12.36 23.27
CA ARG A 131 0.54 -13.12 24.10
C ARG A 131 -0.40 -12.22 24.89
N LEU A 132 0.12 -11.13 25.46
CA LEU A 132 -0.70 -10.13 26.15
C LEU A 132 -1.68 -9.45 25.18
N ALA A 133 -1.23 -9.05 23.99
CA ALA A 133 -2.07 -8.44 22.97
C ALA A 133 -3.21 -9.38 22.53
N VAL A 134 -2.93 -10.68 22.38
CA VAL A 134 -3.95 -11.69 22.06
C VAL A 134 -4.99 -11.82 23.17
N ALA A 135 -4.57 -11.88 24.44
CA ALA A 135 -5.49 -11.89 25.58
C ALA A 135 -6.35 -10.62 25.64
N ARG A 136 -5.75 -9.45 25.41
CA ARG A 136 -6.46 -8.16 25.35
C ARG A 136 -7.48 -8.13 24.21
N PHE A 137 -7.10 -8.65 23.05
CA PHE A 137 -7.96 -8.77 21.87
C PHE A 137 -9.15 -9.69 22.13
N GLN A 138 -8.98 -10.82 22.81
CA GLN A 138 -10.10 -11.73 23.14
C GLN A 138 -11.20 -11.03 23.93
N ILE A 139 -10.83 -10.36 25.01
CA ILE A 139 -11.79 -9.63 25.85
C ILE A 139 -12.48 -8.54 25.04
N TRP A 140 -11.74 -7.81 24.20
CA TRP A 140 -12.31 -6.81 23.30
C TRP A 140 -13.28 -7.42 22.28
N PHE A 141 -12.90 -8.54 21.67
CA PHE A 141 -13.68 -9.27 20.67
C PHE A 141 -15.00 -9.78 21.26
N GLU A 142 -15.02 -10.29 22.49
CA GLU A 142 -16.27 -10.68 23.17
C GLU A 142 -17.25 -9.51 23.38
N LYS A 143 -16.75 -8.28 23.44
CA LYS A 143 -17.58 -7.07 23.62
C LYS A 143 -17.88 -6.35 22.32
N ILE A 144 -17.35 -6.81 21.19
CA ILE A 144 -17.40 -6.08 19.92
C ILE A 144 -18.82 -5.81 19.45
N GLU A 145 -19.75 -6.74 19.67
CA GLU A 145 -21.13 -6.55 19.26
C GLU A 145 -21.80 -5.39 20.03
N SER A 146 -21.52 -5.27 21.34
CA SER A 146 -21.99 -4.16 22.16
C SER A 146 -21.39 -2.83 21.70
N ILE A 147 -20.10 -2.82 21.36
CA ILE A 147 -19.40 -1.66 20.81
C ILE A 147 -20.04 -1.24 19.47
N LEU A 148 -20.33 -2.18 18.58
CA LEU A 148 -20.97 -1.90 17.28
C LEU A 148 -22.42 -1.42 17.43
N ARG A 149 -23.19 -1.98 18.37
CA ARG A 149 -24.54 -1.50 18.69
C ARG A 149 -24.49 -0.08 19.26
N HIS A 150 -23.53 0.21 20.14
CA HIS A 150 -23.31 1.55 20.66
C HIS A 150 -22.95 2.52 19.53
N ALA A 151 -22.01 2.16 18.66
CA ALA A 151 -21.63 2.99 17.51
C ALA A 151 -22.83 3.30 16.60
N ALA A 152 -23.63 2.28 16.27
CA ALA A 152 -24.82 2.44 15.44
C ALA A 152 -25.89 3.35 16.08
N ALA A 153 -26.01 3.36 17.42
CA ALA A 153 -26.98 4.21 18.11
C ALA A 153 -26.58 5.69 18.13
N TYR A 154 -25.28 5.99 18.22
CA TYR A 154 -24.77 7.36 18.33
C TYR A 154 -24.40 7.98 16.98
N HIS A 155 -23.91 7.19 16.03
CA HIS A 155 -23.70 7.63 14.65
C HIS A 155 -25.00 7.51 13.87
N ARG A 156 -25.78 8.59 13.88
CA ARG A 156 -27.01 8.74 13.08
C ARG A 156 -26.67 8.83 11.59
N TYR A 157 -26.31 7.69 11.03
CA TYR A 157 -26.60 7.37 9.65
C TYR A 157 -28.14 7.32 9.57
N GLY A 158 -28.75 8.29 8.89
CA GLY A 158 -30.21 8.40 8.78
C GLY A 158 -30.84 7.07 8.35
N SER A 159 -32.15 6.88 8.57
CA SER A 159 -32.87 5.61 8.34
C SER A 159 -32.74 4.97 6.94
N ASN A 160 -31.99 5.58 6.01
CA ASN A 160 -31.75 5.14 4.63
C ASN A 160 -30.26 4.92 4.28
N SER A 161 -29.32 4.96 5.23
CA SER A 161 -27.89 4.72 4.94
C SER A 161 -27.47 3.31 5.31
N ASP A 162 -27.32 2.46 4.29
CA ASP A 162 -26.79 1.08 4.34
C ASP A 162 -25.26 1.04 4.53
N ALA A 163 -24.65 2.09 5.09
CA ALA A 163 -23.21 2.22 5.20
C ALA A 163 -22.66 1.44 6.40
N SER A 164 -22.66 0.11 6.32
CA SER A 164 -21.96 -0.77 7.28
C SER A 164 -20.47 -0.41 7.43
N HIS A 165 -19.89 0.24 6.42
CA HIS A 165 -18.54 0.80 6.40
C HIS A 165 -18.26 1.89 7.44
N ALA A 166 -19.31 2.53 7.97
CA ALA A 166 -19.16 3.68 8.86
C ALA A 166 -19.40 3.35 10.35
N ALA A 167 -19.42 2.06 10.69
CA ALA A 167 -19.72 1.61 12.04
C ALA A 167 -18.59 1.86 13.05
N ILE A 168 -17.33 2.00 12.62
CA ILE A 168 -16.18 2.22 13.52
C ILE A 168 -15.51 3.54 13.13
N THR A 169 -15.82 4.62 13.86
CA THR A 169 -15.09 5.88 13.76
C THR A 169 -13.83 5.85 14.63
N ALA A 170 -13.01 6.90 14.56
CA ALA A 170 -11.78 7.03 15.33
C ALA A 170 -11.97 6.79 16.84
N ASP A 171 -13.13 7.19 17.39
CA ASP A 171 -13.48 7.03 18.81
C ASP A 171 -13.82 5.58 19.23
N TYR A 172 -13.94 4.66 18.27
CA TYR A 172 -14.27 3.25 18.50
C TYR A 172 -13.10 2.31 18.17
N LEU A 173 -11.95 2.87 17.74
CA LEU A 173 -10.79 2.06 17.42
C LEU A 173 -10.17 1.45 18.69
N PRO A 174 -9.64 0.22 18.61
CA PRO A 174 -8.89 -0.36 19.70
C PRO A 174 -7.45 0.20 19.78
N PRO A 175 -6.72 -0.07 20.88
CA PRO A 175 -5.28 0.15 20.97
C PRO A 175 -4.49 -0.56 19.85
N LEU A 176 -3.29 -0.06 19.54
CA LEU A 176 -2.50 -0.49 18.37
C LEU A 176 -2.16 -1.99 18.38
N ASP A 177 -1.88 -2.57 19.55
CA ASP A 177 -1.57 -3.99 19.71
C ASP A 177 -2.79 -4.88 19.49
N VAL A 178 -3.96 -4.46 19.96
CA VAL A 178 -5.24 -5.15 19.69
C VAL A 178 -5.61 -5.03 18.21
N LEU A 179 -5.34 -3.87 17.61
CA LEU A 179 -5.50 -3.65 16.16
C LEU A 179 -4.56 -4.55 15.34
N LEU A 180 -3.33 -4.80 15.81
CA LEU A 180 -2.38 -5.72 15.19
C LEU A 180 -2.91 -7.16 15.19
N VAL A 181 -3.45 -7.62 16.31
CA VAL A 181 -4.07 -8.96 16.41
C VAL A 181 -5.29 -9.06 15.51
N TRP A 182 -6.16 -8.03 15.50
CA TRP A 182 -7.32 -8.01 14.61
C TRP A 182 -6.92 -8.05 13.13
N TYR A 183 -5.92 -7.24 12.73
CA TYR A 183 -5.34 -7.27 11.40
C TYR A 183 -4.84 -8.67 11.06
N ALA A 184 -4.05 -9.29 11.94
CA ALA A 184 -3.50 -10.63 11.72
C ALA A 184 -4.60 -11.69 11.55
N TYR A 185 -5.67 -11.56 12.33
CA TYR A 185 -6.81 -12.45 12.25
C TYR A 185 -7.56 -12.33 10.92
N MET A 186 -7.77 -11.11 10.42
CA MET A 186 -8.40 -10.89 9.11
C MET A 186 -7.55 -11.40 7.93
N GLN A 187 -6.24 -11.54 8.09
CA GLN A 187 -5.35 -12.16 7.10
C GLN A 187 -5.56 -13.68 6.97
N HIS A 188 -6.43 -14.28 7.80
CA HIS A 188 -6.80 -15.70 7.75
C HIS A 188 -8.30 -15.85 7.45
N PRO A 189 -8.74 -15.62 6.20
CA PRO A 189 -10.15 -15.40 5.87
C PRO A 189 -11.05 -16.61 6.15
N ALA A 190 -10.55 -17.85 6.07
CA ALA A 190 -11.34 -19.02 6.49
C ALA A 190 -11.61 -19.05 7.99
N ALA A 191 -10.55 -18.94 8.80
CA ALA A 191 -10.63 -18.95 10.26
C ALA A 191 -11.50 -17.79 10.76
N TYR A 192 -11.23 -16.58 10.26
CA TYR A 192 -12.00 -15.38 10.57
C TYR A 192 -13.48 -15.58 10.29
N ARG A 193 -13.84 -16.14 9.14
CA ARG A 193 -15.24 -16.38 8.77
C ARG A 193 -15.91 -17.42 9.65
N VAL A 194 -15.28 -18.57 9.85
CA VAL A 194 -15.86 -19.68 10.64
C VAL A 194 -16.13 -19.24 12.06
N ASP A 195 -15.15 -18.61 12.69
CA ASP A 195 -15.25 -18.19 14.09
C ASP A 195 -16.28 -17.06 14.27
N ASN A 196 -16.34 -16.06 13.39
CA ASN A 196 -17.34 -14.98 13.49
C ASN A 196 -18.78 -15.50 13.34
N LEU A 197 -18.98 -16.53 12.51
CA LEU A 197 -20.27 -17.20 12.39
C LEU A 197 -20.59 -18.03 13.65
N ALA A 198 -19.60 -18.67 14.25
CA ALA A 198 -19.77 -19.43 15.49
C ALA A 198 -20.07 -18.53 16.71
N HIS A 199 -19.41 -17.38 16.82
CA HIS A 199 -19.58 -16.41 17.91
C HIS A 199 -20.82 -15.52 17.76
N SER A 200 -21.75 -15.83 16.84
CA SER A 200 -22.94 -15.02 16.56
C SER A 200 -22.62 -13.54 16.25
N SER A 201 -21.43 -13.26 15.71
CA SER A 201 -20.96 -11.91 15.34
C SER A 201 -20.84 -11.75 13.82
N PRO A 202 -21.87 -12.08 13.01
CA PRO A 202 -21.78 -12.04 11.54
C PRO A 202 -21.52 -10.62 11.02
N LYS A 203 -21.88 -9.60 11.79
CA LYS A 203 -21.75 -8.18 11.41
C LYS A 203 -20.30 -7.76 11.17
N LEU A 204 -19.32 -8.39 11.82
CA LEU A 204 -17.90 -8.10 11.57
C LEU A 204 -17.43 -8.55 10.18
N LEU A 205 -18.10 -9.51 9.55
CA LEU A 205 -17.78 -9.91 8.17
C LEU A 205 -18.17 -8.81 7.17
N GLU A 206 -19.22 -8.06 7.48
CA GLU A 206 -19.75 -6.97 6.65
C GLU A 206 -18.95 -5.66 6.80
N ILE A 207 -18.12 -5.56 7.83
CA ILE A 207 -17.33 -4.36 8.13
C ILE A 207 -15.90 -4.61 7.60
N PRO A 208 -15.41 -3.84 6.61
CA PRO A 208 -14.00 -3.90 6.27
C PRO A 208 -13.15 -3.22 7.32
N MET A 209 -11.83 -3.37 7.21
CA MET A 209 -10.89 -2.61 8.04
C MET A 209 -11.22 -1.10 7.96
N PRO A 210 -11.37 -0.39 9.10
CA PRO A 210 -11.88 0.98 9.14
C PRO A 210 -10.80 2.00 8.72
N TRP A 211 -10.47 2.02 7.44
CA TRP A 211 -9.36 2.81 6.88
C TRP A 211 -9.46 4.30 7.16
N GLU A 212 -10.67 4.86 7.11
CA GLU A 212 -10.92 6.27 7.43
C GLU A 212 -10.57 6.62 8.88
N ALA A 213 -11.05 5.79 9.81
CA ALA A 213 -10.78 5.96 11.22
C ALA A 213 -9.28 5.80 11.51
N ILE A 214 -8.65 4.79 10.90
CA ILE A 214 -7.22 4.51 11.04
C ILE A 214 -6.39 5.69 10.51
N LEU A 215 -6.74 6.22 9.34
CA LEU A 215 -6.07 7.39 8.77
C LEU A 215 -6.22 8.63 9.66
N ALA A 216 -7.37 8.80 10.32
CA ALA A 216 -7.62 9.94 11.21
C ALA A 216 -6.76 9.92 12.49
N VAL A 217 -6.28 8.74 12.92
CA VAL A 217 -5.49 8.57 14.16
C VAL A 217 -3.99 8.34 13.91
N ILE A 218 -3.58 8.16 12.65
CA ILE A 218 -2.16 8.03 12.27
C ILE A 218 -1.63 9.38 11.82
N ASP A 219 -0.53 9.84 12.42
CA ASP A 219 0.26 10.92 11.86
C ASP A 219 1.06 10.42 10.64
N THR A 220 0.71 10.86 9.43
CA THR A 220 1.37 10.46 8.17
C THR A 220 2.84 10.87 8.08
N LYS A 221 3.29 11.83 8.89
CA LYS A 221 4.69 12.27 8.89
C LYS A 221 5.55 11.36 9.74
N SER A 222 5.19 11.19 11.01
CA SER A 222 5.93 10.38 11.98
C SER A 222 5.57 8.90 11.95
N LEU A 223 4.44 8.53 11.33
CA LEU A 223 3.87 7.18 11.31
C LEU A 223 3.64 6.65 12.73
N THR A 224 3.10 7.51 13.60
CA THR A 224 2.68 7.15 14.95
C THR A 224 1.17 7.06 15.03
N TYR A 225 0.68 5.97 15.63
CA TYR A 225 -0.72 5.79 15.95
C TYR A 225 -1.02 6.44 17.32
N THR A 226 -1.89 7.43 17.34
CA THR A 226 -2.32 8.11 18.57
C THR A 226 -3.80 7.85 18.83
N LEU A 227 -4.09 7.00 19.82
CA LEU A 227 -5.46 6.66 20.16
C LEU A 227 -6.19 7.88 20.75
N PRO A 228 -7.39 8.24 20.25
CA PRO A 228 -8.19 9.30 20.85
C PRO A 228 -8.58 8.98 22.29
N VAL A 229 -8.66 10.00 23.15
CA VAL A 229 -9.04 9.84 24.57
C VAL A 229 -10.42 9.18 24.72
N ALA A 230 -11.35 9.42 23.78
CA ALA A 230 -12.66 8.76 23.78
C ALA A 230 -12.54 7.25 23.55
N ALA A 231 -11.71 6.83 22.59
CA ALA A 231 -11.45 5.42 22.28
C ALA A 231 -10.71 4.72 23.43
N GLU A 232 -9.75 5.39 24.04
CA GLU A 232 -9.06 4.90 25.25
C GLU A 232 -10.04 4.65 26.41
N ARG A 233 -10.93 5.62 26.68
CA ARG A 233 -11.95 5.48 27.73
C ARG A 233 -12.95 4.39 27.42
N LEU A 234 -13.38 4.28 26.17
CA LEU A 234 -14.30 3.23 25.72
C LEU A 234 -13.65 1.86 25.92
N PHE A 235 -12.43 1.66 25.43
CA PHE A 235 -11.70 0.41 25.60
C PHE A 235 -11.56 0.05 27.08
N THR A 236 -11.15 1.01 27.91
CA THR A 236 -10.98 0.80 29.36
C THR A 236 -12.29 0.46 30.06
N THR A 237 -13.37 1.16 29.74
CA THR A 237 -14.68 0.93 30.38
C THR A 237 -15.28 -0.41 29.95
N THR A 238 -15.16 -0.77 28.67
CA THR A 238 -15.78 -1.97 28.11
C THR A 238 -15.03 -3.24 28.47
N THR A 239 -13.70 -3.19 28.49
CA THR A 239 -12.86 -4.36 28.71
C THR A 239 -12.28 -4.44 30.11
N THR A 240 -12.38 -3.37 30.91
CA THR A 240 -11.67 -3.18 32.19
C THR A 240 -10.14 -3.19 32.05
N GLN A 241 -9.64 -2.95 30.83
CA GLN A 241 -8.23 -3.03 30.48
C GLN A 241 -7.61 -1.66 30.21
N SER A 242 -6.37 -1.43 30.64
CA SER A 242 -5.62 -0.23 30.23
C SER A 242 -5.46 -0.18 28.71
N ALA A 243 -5.52 1.00 28.11
CA ALA A 243 -5.26 1.18 26.68
C ALA A 243 -3.76 1.05 26.35
N ASP A 244 -2.88 1.43 27.26
CA ASP A 244 -1.44 1.20 27.14
C ASP A 244 -1.08 -0.24 27.54
N ILE A 245 -0.46 -0.97 26.61
CA ILE A 245 0.01 -2.34 26.84
C ILE A 245 1.13 -2.39 27.89
N LEU A 246 1.97 -1.35 27.98
CA LEU A 246 3.11 -1.33 28.90
C LEU A 246 2.66 -1.19 30.36
N ALA A 247 1.50 -0.56 30.60
CA ALA A 247 0.90 -0.47 31.92
C ALA A 247 0.67 -1.87 32.55
N TYR A 248 0.37 -2.90 31.74
CA TYR A 248 0.19 -4.29 32.21
C TYR A 248 1.44 -4.90 32.81
N LEU A 249 2.61 -4.46 32.35
CA LEU A 249 3.88 -4.97 32.86
C LEU A 249 4.22 -4.36 34.22
N THR A 250 3.73 -3.15 34.47
CA THR A 250 3.89 -2.48 35.77
C THR A 250 2.85 -2.96 36.79
N ASN A 251 1.63 -3.27 36.36
CA ASN A 251 0.51 -3.68 37.21
C ASN A 251 -0.28 -4.83 36.55
N PRO A 252 0.20 -6.08 36.65
CA PRO A 252 -0.52 -7.22 36.07
C PRO A 252 -1.88 -7.38 36.78
N PRO A 253 -2.98 -7.56 36.03
CA PRO A 253 -4.28 -7.84 36.63
C PRO A 253 -4.23 -9.13 37.47
N PRO A 254 -5.02 -9.21 38.56
CA PRO A 254 -5.03 -10.37 39.46
C PRO A 254 -5.50 -11.69 38.82
N TYR A 255 -6.05 -11.67 37.60
CA TYR A 255 -6.61 -12.82 36.88
C TYR A 255 -6.22 -12.88 35.40
N SER A 256 -4.99 -12.48 35.04
CA SER A 256 -4.49 -12.75 33.69
C SER A 256 -4.16 -14.24 33.55
N GLU A 257 -5.17 -15.08 33.37
CA GLU A 257 -4.97 -16.40 32.76
C GLU A 257 -4.46 -16.14 31.33
N LEU A 258 -3.13 -16.17 31.19
CA LEU A 258 -2.41 -16.06 29.92
C LEU A 258 -2.51 -17.33 29.06
N ASP A 259 -3.36 -18.28 29.48
CA ASP A 259 -3.80 -19.43 28.69
C ASP A 259 -5.16 -19.09 28.08
N PRO A 260 -5.17 -18.47 26.89
CA PRO A 260 -6.38 -18.43 26.10
C PRO A 260 -6.78 -19.89 25.82
N ASN A 261 -7.73 -20.43 26.59
CA ASN A 261 -8.50 -21.59 26.12
C ASN A 261 -8.89 -21.27 24.67
N GLN A 262 -8.55 -22.15 23.73
CA GLN A 262 -8.51 -21.86 22.29
C GLN A 262 -9.87 -21.36 21.77
N ALA A 263 -10.09 -20.05 21.88
CA ALA A 263 -11.34 -19.39 21.50
C ALA A 263 -11.45 -19.20 19.99
N PHE A 264 -10.31 -19.26 19.29
CA PHE A 264 -10.22 -19.09 17.85
C PHE A 264 -9.70 -20.36 17.19
N SER A 265 -10.12 -20.58 15.95
CA SER A 265 -9.70 -21.75 15.16
C SER A 265 -8.21 -21.75 14.79
N ILE A 266 -7.50 -20.64 15.00
CA ILE A 266 -6.06 -20.49 14.73
C ILE A 266 -5.31 -19.95 15.94
N ASP A 267 -4.00 -20.21 15.98
CA ASP A 267 -3.09 -19.56 16.92
C ASP A 267 -2.79 -18.13 16.46
N LEU A 268 -3.47 -17.16 17.08
CA LEU A 268 -3.28 -15.74 16.80
C LEU A 268 -1.88 -15.23 17.15
N ALA A 269 -1.19 -15.84 18.13
CA ALA A 269 0.16 -15.42 18.46
C ALA A 269 1.13 -15.79 17.32
N SER A 270 1.05 -17.03 16.83
CA SER A 270 1.81 -17.46 15.64
C SER A 270 1.46 -16.61 14.41
N ALA A 271 0.17 -16.33 14.16
CA ALA A 271 -0.25 -15.46 13.05
C ALA A 271 0.38 -14.05 13.11
N VAL A 272 0.48 -13.45 14.30
CA VAL A 272 1.16 -12.16 14.49
C VAL A 272 2.67 -12.30 14.27
N HIS A 273 3.30 -13.37 14.79
CA HIS A 273 4.71 -13.63 14.56
C HIS A 273 5.05 -13.82 13.08
N ASP A 274 4.20 -14.47 12.30
CA ASP A 274 4.37 -14.68 10.86
C ASP A 274 4.25 -13.38 10.06
N LEU A 275 3.56 -12.37 10.57
CA LEU A 275 3.42 -11.06 9.92
C LEU A 275 4.56 -10.11 10.22
N VAL A 276 5.08 -10.12 11.45
CA VAL A 276 6.13 -9.19 11.91
C VAL A 276 7.52 -9.86 12.03
N GLY A 277 7.64 -11.14 11.69
CA GLY A 277 8.88 -11.92 11.71
C GLY A 277 10.01 -11.40 10.80
N ARG A 278 11.24 -11.92 10.96
CA ARG A 278 12.34 -11.55 10.07
C ARG A 278 12.10 -12.19 8.70
N ALA A 279 12.01 -11.40 7.65
CA ALA A 279 11.60 -11.80 6.29
C ALA A 279 10.09 -12.07 6.09
N SER A 280 9.24 -11.60 7.01
CA SER A 280 7.81 -11.59 6.79
C SER A 280 7.34 -10.41 5.93
N PHE A 281 6.05 -10.39 5.62
CA PHE A 281 5.39 -9.35 4.84
C PHE A 281 5.66 -7.92 5.33
N ILE A 282 5.53 -7.63 6.64
CA ILE A 282 5.65 -6.25 7.14
C ILE A 282 7.07 -5.69 6.95
N PRO A 283 8.15 -6.37 7.37
CA PRO A 283 9.50 -5.91 7.10
C PRO A 283 9.85 -5.88 5.60
N LYS A 284 9.26 -6.76 4.77
CA LYS A 284 9.41 -6.71 3.30
C LYS A 284 8.82 -5.41 2.74
N MET A 285 7.63 -5.00 3.18
CA MET A 285 7.02 -3.73 2.77
C MET A 285 7.81 -2.51 3.27
N HIS A 286 8.24 -2.54 4.54
CA HIS A 286 9.09 -1.49 5.12
C HIS A 286 10.40 -1.32 4.35
N ALA A 287 11.06 -2.43 4.00
CA ALA A 287 12.33 -2.43 3.27
C ALA A 287 12.22 -1.82 1.86
N LEU A 288 11.06 -1.95 1.21
CA LEU A 288 10.77 -1.32 -0.09
C LEU A 288 10.47 0.18 0.05
N LEU A 289 9.96 0.59 1.21
CA LEU A 289 9.71 1.98 1.61
C LEU A 289 8.92 2.77 0.55
N TRP A 290 7.96 2.13 -0.11
CA TRP A 290 7.19 2.73 -1.21
C TRP A 290 6.45 4.01 -0.77
N LEU A 291 6.06 4.10 0.49
CA LEU A 291 5.41 5.27 1.09
C LEU A 291 6.23 6.56 0.92
N ARG A 292 7.56 6.46 0.81
CA ARG A 292 8.47 7.60 0.61
C ARG A 292 8.99 7.70 -0.83
N SER A 293 8.58 6.78 -1.70
CA SER A 293 9.03 6.73 -3.09
C SER A 293 8.41 7.85 -3.96
N PRO A 294 9.11 8.32 -5.00
CA PRO A 294 8.57 9.28 -5.95
C PRO A 294 7.45 8.73 -6.84
N SER A 295 7.27 7.41 -6.86
CA SER A 295 6.39 6.70 -7.80
C SER A 295 5.24 5.98 -7.12
N LEU A 296 4.96 6.28 -5.84
CA LEU A 296 3.96 5.56 -5.03
C LEU A 296 2.63 5.38 -5.77
N GLU A 297 2.06 6.47 -6.30
CA GLU A 297 0.79 6.45 -7.04
C GLU A 297 0.86 5.51 -8.27
N GLY A 298 1.93 5.61 -9.06
CA GLY A 298 2.15 4.76 -10.24
C GLY A 298 2.37 3.28 -9.89
N THR A 299 3.15 3.01 -8.85
CA THR A 299 3.40 1.65 -8.35
C THR A 299 2.10 0.99 -7.90
N LEU A 300 1.29 1.68 -7.08
CA LEU A 300 0.01 1.15 -6.61
C LEU A 300 -1.01 0.98 -7.73
N GLY A 301 -1.07 1.92 -8.67
CA GLY A 301 -1.93 1.84 -9.84
C GLY A 301 -1.62 0.63 -10.73
N ARG A 302 -0.33 0.39 -11.01
CA ARG A 302 0.11 -0.80 -11.76
C ARG A 302 -0.19 -2.09 -11.01
N ALA A 303 0.07 -2.13 -9.70
CA ALA A 303 -0.19 -3.31 -8.87
C ALA A 303 -1.67 -3.72 -8.91
N LEU A 304 -2.58 -2.75 -8.78
CA LEU A 304 -4.02 -2.96 -8.89
C LEU A 304 -4.44 -3.45 -10.28
N ALA A 305 -3.92 -2.83 -11.34
CA ALA A 305 -4.20 -3.25 -12.70
C ALA A 305 -3.76 -4.70 -12.94
N GLN A 306 -2.55 -5.05 -12.52
CA GLN A 306 -2.02 -6.41 -12.61
C GLN A 306 -2.84 -7.40 -11.79
N TYR A 307 -3.19 -7.06 -10.54
CA TYR A 307 -4.02 -7.90 -9.69
C TYR A 307 -5.40 -8.18 -10.31
N SER A 308 -6.05 -7.17 -10.90
CA SER A 308 -7.35 -7.31 -11.55
C SER A 308 -7.32 -8.15 -12.84
N ALA A 309 -6.21 -8.10 -13.58
CA ALA A 309 -6.02 -8.88 -14.81
C ALA A 309 -5.54 -10.31 -14.54
N LEU A 310 -4.99 -10.57 -13.36
CA LEU A 310 -4.32 -11.83 -13.02
C LEU A 310 -5.20 -13.07 -13.21
N PRO A 311 -6.48 -13.09 -12.80
CA PRO A 311 -7.32 -14.26 -12.99
C PRO A 311 -7.59 -14.60 -14.46
N GLN A 312 -7.69 -13.58 -15.32
CA GLN A 312 -7.87 -13.78 -16.77
C GLN A 312 -6.60 -14.35 -17.40
N ALA A 313 -5.42 -13.98 -16.89
CA ALA A 313 -4.13 -14.46 -17.39
C ALA A 313 -3.81 -15.90 -16.97
N ILE A 314 -4.11 -16.28 -15.72
CA ILE A 314 -3.77 -17.60 -15.15
C ILE A 314 -4.89 -18.63 -15.41
N GLY A 315 -6.12 -18.17 -15.64
CA GLY A 315 -7.33 -18.98 -15.66
C GLY A 315 -7.83 -19.29 -14.24
N ALA A 316 -8.85 -20.15 -14.13
CA ALA A 316 -9.49 -20.52 -12.86
C ALA A 316 -8.62 -21.40 -11.91
N ARG A 317 -7.29 -21.37 -12.05
CA ARG A 317 -6.35 -22.14 -11.21
C ARG A 317 -5.93 -21.32 -9.99
N ALA A 318 -6.67 -21.49 -8.89
CA ALA A 318 -6.42 -20.76 -7.64
C ALA A 318 -5.00 -20.98 -7.07
N SER A 319 -4.44 -22.19 -7.17
CA SER A 319 -3.08 -22.47 -6.67
C SER A 319 -2.01 -21.65 -7.40
N ALA A 320 -2.04 -21.64 -8.74
CA ALA A 320 -1.10 -20.85 -9.54
C ALA A 320 -1.28 -19.33 -9.32
N TRP A 321 -2.52 -18.89 -9.09
CA TRP A 321 -2.81 -17.50 -8.73
C TRP A 321 -2.18 -17.13 -7.37
N LEU A 322 -2.36 -17.97 -6.36
CA LEU A 322 -1.79 -17.78 -5.02
C LEU A 322 -0.26 -17.75 -5.04
N THR A 323 0.38 -18.66 -5.79
CA THR A 323 1.83 -18.65 -5.96
C THR A 323 2.31 -17.32 -6.53
N ARG A 324 1.67 -16.84 -7.62
CA ARG A 324 2.08 -15.61 -8.29
C ARG A 324 1.90 -14.35 -7.44
N VAL A 325 0.86 -14.32 -6.62
CA VAL A 325 0.59 -13.22 -5.69
C VAL A 325 1.60 -13.19 -4.55
N ASN A 326 1.96 -14.35 -3.98
CA ASN A 326 2.94 -14.43 -2.88
C ASN A 326 4.38 -14.10 -3.31
N GLU A 327 4.76 -14.43 -4.54
CA GLU A 327 6.10 -14.16 -5.07
C GLU A 327 6.35 -12.65 -5.32
N ASP A 328 5.30 -11.90 -5.62
CA ASP A 328 5.39 -10.51 -6.04
C ASP A 328 4.92 -9.56 -4.93
N PRO A 329 5.82 -8.75 -4.35
CA PRO A 329 5.48 -7.86 -3.24
C PRO A 329 4.34 -6.89 -3.56
N THR A 330 4.20 -6.45 -4.83
CA THR A 330 3.17 -5.49 -5.20
C THR A 330 1.79 -6.16 -5.20
N LEU A 331 1.72 -7.39 -5.72
CA LEU A 331 0.50 -8.18 -5.72
C LEU A 331 0.16 -8.69 -4.33
N GLU A 332 1.15 -9.12 -3.55
CA GLU A 332 0.99 -9.55 -2.17
C GLU A 332 0.37 -8.43 -1.33
N LEU A 333 0.86 -7.19 -1.48
CA LEU A 333 0.29 -6.02 -0.81
C LEU A 333 -1.18 -5.78 -1.18
N VAL A 334 -1.52 -5.80 -2.47
CA VAL A 334 -2.90 -5.62 -2.93
C VAL A 334 -3.80 -6.73 -2.40
N TRP A 335 -3.36 -7.98 -2.49
CA TRP A 335 -4.10 -9.14 -2.02
C TRP A 335 -4.36 -9.11 -0.53
N ARG A 336 -3.33 -8.86 0.28
CA ARG A 336 -3.47 -8.71 1.73
C ARG A 336 -4.38 -7.55 2.12
N THR A 337 -4.38 -6.48 1.33
CA THR A 337 -5.35 -5.37 1.51
C THR A 337 -6.77 -5.80 1.14
N HIS A 338 -6.94 -6.63 0.11
CA HIS A 338 -8.25 -7.16 -0.29
C HIS A 338 -8.85 -8.10 0.76
N MET A 339 -8.04 -8.92 1.43
CA MET A 339 -8.49 -9.78 2.54
C MET A 339 -9.09 -9.01 3.71
N LEU A 340 -8.75 -7.71 3.85
CA LEU A 340 -9.33 -6.81 4.86
C LEU A 340 -10.76 -6.34 4.54
N TYR A 341 -11.37 -6.89 3.50
CA TYR A 341 -12.78 -6.73 3.13
C TYR A 341 -13.45 -8.11 3.11
N PRO A 342 -13.81 -8.71 4.27
CA PRO A 342 -14.12 -10.13 4.35
C PRO A 342 -15.22 -10.58 3.38
N MET A 343 -16.35 -9.85 3.35
CA MET A 343 -17.44 -10.15 2.42
C MET A 343 -17.08 -9.89 0.95
N VAL A 344 -16.33 -8.84 0.64
CA VAL A 344 -15.94 -8.53 -0.75
C VAL A 344 -14.97 -9.60 -1.27
N TYR A 345 -14.00 -9.99 -0.45
CA TYR A 345 -13.02 -11.02 -0.78
C TYR A 345 -13.67 -12.40 -0.96
N PHE A 346 -14.66 -12.73 -0.13
CA PHE A 346 -15.46 -13.93 -0.27
C PHE A 346 -16.22 -13.97 -1.61
N LEU A 347 -16.95 -12.90 -1.94
CA LEU A 347 -17.67 -12.79 -3.21
C LEU A 347 -16.72 -12.79 -4.41
N TYR A 348 -15.53 -12.18 -4.27
CA TYR A 348 -14.48 -12.25 -5.27
C TYR A 348 -14.02 -13.69 -5.52
N SER A 349 -13.74 -14.46 -4.48
CA SER A 349 -13.36 -15.88 -4.63
C SER A 349 -14.41 -16.66 -5.40
N GLN A 350 -15.69 -16.48 -5.06
CA GLN A 350 -16.80 -17.17 -5.73
C GLN A 350 -16.95 -16.75 -7.20
N SER A 351 -16.92 -15.45 -7.47
CA SER A 351 -17.12 -14.92 -8.82
C SER A 351 -15.98 -15.27 -9.77
N VAL A 352 -14.73 -15.28 -9.28
CA VAL A 352 -13.54 -15.48 -10.10
C VAL A 352 -13.15 -16.95 -10.24
N PHE A 353 -13.23 -17.73 -9.16
CA PHE A 353 -12.77 -19.13 -9.12
C PHE A 353 -13.93 -20.14 -9.00
N GLY A 354 -15.18 -19.67 -9.01
CA GLY A 354 -16.37 -20.53 -8.93
C GLY A 354 -16.55 -21.24 -7.59
N SER A 355 -15.74 -20.91 -6.57
CA SER A 355 -15.75 -21.58 -5.27
C SER A 355 -15.03 -20.75 -4.20
N ASP A 356 -15.19 -21.14 -2.93
CA ASP A 356 -14.49 -20.54 -1.78
C ASP A 356 -13.04 -21.02 -1.64
N VAL A 357 -12.39 -21.42 -2.74
CA VAL A 357 -11.04 -22.01 -2.75
C VAL A 357 -9.98 -21.08 -2.14
N LEU A 358 -10.10 -19.77 -2.34
CA LEU A 358 -9.18 -18.80 -1.75
C LEU A 358 -9.32 -18.64 -0.24
N LEU A 359 -10.46 -19.07 0.33
CA LEU A 359 -10.61 -19.12 1.78
C LEU A 359 -9.98 -20.40 2.34
N ARG A 360 -10.13 -21.53 1.63
CA ARG A 360 -9.69 -22.85 2.11
C ARG A 360 -8.19 -23.12 1.95
N SER A 361 -7.51 -22.43 1.04
CA SER A 361 -6.10 -22.71 0.73
C SER A 361 -5.14 -22.32 1.85
N GLU A 362 -5.53 -21.43 2.77
CA GLU A 362 -4.68 -21.01 3.90
C GLU A 362 -4.63 -22.04 5.04
N SER A 363 -5.64 -22.91 5.16
CA SER A 363 -5.72 -23.89 6.26
C SER A 363 -4.95 -25.20 6.01
N ASP A 364 -4.49 -25.47 4.79
CA ASP A 364 -3.88 -26.76 4.39
C ASP A 364 -2.33 -26.74 4.43
N GLY A 365 -1.71 -25.74 5.08
CA GLY A 365 -0.26 -25.65 5.29
C GLY A 365 0.33 -26.79 6.13
N SER A 366 -0.51 -27.59 6.80
CA SER A 366 -0.12 -28.85 7.42
C SER A 366 -0.90 -30.01 6.79
N ARG A 367 -0.18 -30.85 6.04
CA ARG A 367 -0.51 -32.25 5.71
C ARG A 367 -1.41 -32.48 4.49
N ARG A 368 -0.77 -32.56 3.32
CA ARG A 368 -1.16 -33.49 2.25
C ARG A 368 0.06 -34.09 1.55
N GLU A 369 0.50 -35.24 2.07
CA GLU A 369 0.89 -36.35 1.20
C GLU A 369 -0.41 -36.92 0.62
N THR A 370 -0.57 -36.85 -0.71
CA THR A 370 -1.15 -37.92 -1.53
C THR A 370 -1.08 -37.53 -3.01
N THR A 371 -0.15 -38.17 -3.71
CA THR A 371 -0.33 -38.77 -5.05
C THR A 371 -1.16 -38.00 -6.06
N GLU A 372 -0.51 -37.09 -6.79
CA GLU A 372 -0.54 -37.08 -8.26
C GLU A 372 0.85 -36.66 -8.76
N VAL A 373 1.68 -37.64 -9.10
CA VAL A 373 2.92 -37.40 -9.83
C VAL A 373 2.53 -37.14 -11.28
N THR A 374 2.54 -35.86 -11.69
CA THR A 374 2.60 -35.51 -13.12
C THR A 374 3.94 -34.83 -13.37
N PRO A 375 4.83 -35.39 -14.20
CA PRO A 375 6.15 -34.82 -14.42
C PRO A 375 6.03 -33.61 -15.35
N LEU A 376 5.99 -32.41 -14.79
CA LEU A 376 6.15 -31.16 -15.54
C LEU A 376 7.63 -30.89 -15.81
N THR A 377 8.28 -31.80 -16.54
CA THR A 377 9.47 -31.47 -17.32
C THR A 377 9.01 -31.01 -18.70
N GLN A 378 9.56 -29.89 -19.16
CA GLN A 378 9.28 -29.18 -20.43
C GLN A 378 8.21 -28.09 -20.34
N ILE A 379 8.43 -27.12 -19.45
CA ILE A 379 8.07 -25.74 -19.80
C ILE A 379 9.37 -25.03 -20.14
N GLU A 380 9.48 -24.59 -21.39
CA GLU A 380 10.60 -23.82 -21.91
C GLU A 380 10.86 -22.63 -20.98
N SER A 381 12.08 -22.56 -20.48
CA SER A 381 12.58 -21.53 -19.60
C SER A 381 12.73 -20.24 -20.41
N ASP A 382 11.76 -19.35 -20.32
CA ASP A 382 11.93 -17.98 -20.81
C ASP A 382 12.77 -17.22 -19.77
N ASP A 383 13.97 -16.82 -20.16
CA ASP A 383 15.01 -16.15 -19.37
C ASP A 383 14.64 -14.68 -19.05
N GLY A 384 13.41 -14.46 -18.60
CA GLY A 384 12.89 -13.16 -18.19
C GLY A 384 13.31 -12.84 -16.75
N GLY A 385 14.26 -11.94 -16.58
CA GLY A 385 14.81 -11.55 -15.28
C GLY A 385 13.75 -11.15 -14.24
N CYS A 386 14.04 -11.40 -12.96
CA CYS A 386 13.17 -11.04 -11.85
C CYS A 386 12.92 -9.52 -11.81
N PRO A 387 11.68 -9.05 -11.64
CA PRO A 387 11.39 -7.63 -11.53
C PRO A 387 12.03 -7.04 -10.26
N CYS A 388 12.84 -5.99 -10.43
CA CYS A 388 13.37 -5.21 -9.31
C CYS A 388 12.35 -4.15 -8.87
N TYR A 389 12.11 -3.99 -7.56
CA TYR A 389 11.12 -3.06 -6.99
C TYR A 389 11.73 -1.80 -6.35
N CYS A 390 13.01 -1.52 -6.65
CA CYS A 390 13.66 -0.33 -6.13
C CYS A 390 13.02 0.95 -6.69
N TRP A 391 13.20 2.08 -5.99
CA TRP A 391 12.63 3.37 -6.41
C TRP A 391 13.08 3.80 -7.82
N THR A 392 14.28 3.39 -8.25
CA THR A 392 14.76 3.65 -9.61
C THR A 392 13.93 2.91 -10.65
N CYS A 393 13.75 1.60 -10.50
CA CYS A 393 12.96 0.80 -11.44
C CYS A 393 11.49 1.21 -11.43
N GLU A 394 10.91 1.48 -10.25
CA GLU A 394 9.52 1.95 -10.15
C GLU A 394 9.32 3.31 -10.82
N ARG A 395 10.30 4.23 -10.73
CA ARG A 395 10.22 5.52 -11.43
C ARG A 395 10.42 5.44 -12.93
N ILE A 396 11.21 4.47 -13.41
CA ILE A 396 11.28 4.14 -14.84
C ILE A 396 9.95 3.55 -15.31
N ARG A 397 9.30 2.69 -14.49
CA ARG A 397 8.01 2.08 -14.83
C ARG A 397 6.85 3.05 -14.94
N ASP A 398 6.96 4.24 -14.36
CA ASP A 398 6.01 5.33 -14.61
C ASP A 398 6.04 5.83 -16.06
N GLU A 399 7.20 5.77 -16.72
CA GLU A 399 7.36 6.16 -18.13
C GLU A 399 7.25 4.93 -19.07
N ILE A 400 7.74 3.77 -18.62
CA ILE A 400 7.77 2.50 -19.39
C ILE A 400 7.18 1.37 -18.52
N PRO A 401 5.86 1.14 -18.56
CA PRO A 401 5.19 0.18 -17.67
C PRO A 401 5.76 -1.24 -17.70
N ASP A 402 6.21 -1.70 -18.87
CA ASP A 402 6.73 -3.06 -19.09
C ASP A 402 8.25 -3.19 -18.82
N TYR A 403 8.86 -2.19 -18.16
CA TYR A 403 10.30 -2.22 -17.88
C TYR A 403 10.69 -3.34 -16.91
N VAL A 404 11.58 -4.21 -17.38
CA VAL A 404 12.23 -5.28 -16.60
C VAL A 404 13.74 -5.00 -16.56
N SER A 405 14.30 -5.06 -15.36
CA SER A 405 15.75 -4.90 -15.18
C SER A 405 16.44 -6.24 -15.42
N HIS A 406 17.26 -6.32 -16.45
CA HIS A 406 18.21 -7.42 -16.62
C HIS A 406 19.46 -7.09 -15.79
N SER A 407 19.51 -7.56 -14.54
CA SER A 407 20.73 -7.41 -13.75
C SER A 407 21.81 -8.33 -14.32
N SER A 408 22.78 -7.78 -15.06
CA SER A 408 24.03 -8.50 -15.34
C SER A 408 24.78 -8.72 -14.02
N MET A 409 25.07 -9.97 -13.68
CA MET A 409 25.83 -10.30 -12.48
C MET A 409 27.18 -9.57 -12.47
N SER A 410 27.45 -8.81 -11.40
CA SER A 410 28.81 -8.52 -10.92
C SER A 410 28.86 -8.72 -9.39
N PRO A 411 29.93 -9.30 -8.80
CA PRO A 411 29.92 -9.78 -7.42
C PRO A 411 30.17 -8.70 -6.35
N ASP A 412 30.73 -7.54 -6.69
CA ASP A 412 31.36 -6.67 -5.67
C ASP A 412 30.72 -5.28 -5.59
N ALA A 413 29.60 -5.17 -4.88
CA ALA A 413 29.16 -3.94 -4.23
C ALA A 413 28.25 -4.28 -3.03
N PRO A 414 28.47 -3.68 -1.85
CA PRO A 414 27.66 -3.97 -0.68
C PRO A 414 26.31 -3.26 -0.80
N SER A 415 25.34 -3.93 -1.42
CA SER A 415 23.93 -3.68 -1.17
C SER A 415 23.48 -4.59 -0.02
N PRO A 416 22.82 -4.08 1.02
CA PRO A 416 22.39 -4.88 2.18
C PRO A 416 21.35 -5.97 1.83
N PHE A 417 20.90 -6.06 0.57
CA PHE A 417 19.87 -7.00 0.13
C PHE A 417 20.40 -8.31 -0.48
N ARG A 418 21.72 -8.56 -0.49
CA ARG A 418 22.28 -9.74 -1.17
C ARG A 418 22.33 -11.04 -0.38
N SER A 419 21.73 -11.12 0.81
CA SER A 419 21.78 -12.35 1.61
C SER A 419 20.47 -13.13 1.55
N ARG A 420 20.51 -14.19 0.72
CA ARG A 420 19.68 -15.40 0.76
C ARG A 420 18.20 -15.28 0.37
N LEU A 421 17.95 -15.41 -0.93
CA LEU A 421 16.76 -16.07 -1.45
C LEU A 421 17.21 -17.12 -2.47
N GLU A 422 17.73 -18.24 -1.99
CA GLU A 422 17.84 -19.47 -2.77
C GLU A 422 16.66 -20.34 -2.37
N SER A 423 15.64 -20.45 -3.24
CA SER A 423 15.25 -21.75 -3.81
C SER A 423 14.05 -21.59 -4.76
N SER A 424 14.06 -22.45 -5.79
CA SER A 424 13.02 -22.73 -6.79
C SER A 424 12.75 -21.64 -7.84
N ARG A 425 13.34 -21.85 -9.02
CA ARG A 425 13.13 -21.07 -10.25
C ARG A 425 11.93 -21.59 -11.03
N GLY A 426 11.09 -20.68 -11.50
CA GLY A 426 10.08 -20.93 -12.54
C GLY A 426 9.29 -19.66 -12.84
N SER A 427 9.62 -18.95 -13.92
CA SER A 427 8.85 -17.80 -14.40
C SER A 427 7.96 -18.23 -15.57
N LEU A 428 6.65 -17.98 -15.48
CA LEU A 428 5.65 -18.34 -16.48
C LEU A 428 4.75 -17.13 -16.76
N PHE A 429 5.06 -16.38 -17.83
CA PHE A 429 4.16 -15.37 -18.37
C PHE A 429 3.58 -15.84 -19.72
N PRO A 430 2.24 -15.85 -19.92
CA PRO A 430 1.65 -15.87 -21.24
C PRO A 430 1.45 -14.43 -21.76
N ARG A 431 1.77 -14.22 -23.04
CA ARG A 431 1.61 -12.97 -23.79
C ARG A 431 0.15 -12.50 -23.87
N SER A 432 -0.07 -11.18 -23.80
CA SER A 432 -1.26 -10.57 -24.40
C SER A 432 -1.16 -10.68 -25.92
N SER A 433 -2.16 -11.29 -26.55
CA SER A 433 -2.18 -11.47 -28.00
C SER A 433 -2.55 -10.16 -28.70
N ARG A 434 -1.54 -9.43 -29.19
CA ARG A 434 -1.66 -8.71 -30.46
C ARG A 434 -0.87 -9.50 -31.49
N ARG A 435 -1.55 -10.00 -32.52
CA ARG A 435 -0.93 -10.54 -33.74
C ARG A 435 -0.06 -9.43 -34.34
N ALA A 436 1.24 -9.46 -34.05
CA ALA A 436 2.25 -8.76 -34.83
C ALA A 436 2.83 -9.81 -35.80
N HIS A 437 2.71 -9.51 -37.08
CA HIS A 437 3.44 -10.22 -38.13
C HIS A 437 4.95 -10.23 -37.79
N LEU A 438 5.63 -11.31 -38.19
CA LEU A 438 7.07 -11.50 -38.07
C LEU A 438 7.85 -10.23 -38.43
N GLU A 439 8.42 -9.55 -37.45
CA GLU A 439 9.50 -8.58 -37.63
C GLU A 439 10.71 -8.98 -36.76
N PRO A 440 11.95 -8.70 -37.20
CA PRO A 440 13.16 -9.13 -36.51
C PRO A 440 13.30 -8.43 -35.16
N ARG A 441 13.67 -9.17 -34.11
CA ARG A 441 14.04 -8.59 -32.80
C ARG A 441 15.16 -7.58 -33.00
N SER A 442 14.88 -6.32 -32.68
CA SER A 442 15.90 -5.28 -32.55
C SER A 442 16.45 -5.31 -31.12
N ASP A 443 17.75 -5.52 -30.97
CA ASP A 443 18.52 -5.50 -29.71
C ASP A 443 18.62 -4.08 -29.11
N THR A 444 17.49 -3.38 -28.98
CA THR A 444 17.42 -2.03 -28.41
C THR A 444 17.01 -2.14 -26.94
N SER A 445 17.86 -1.67 -26.03
CA SER A 445 17.52 -1.64 -24.61
C SER A 445 16.25 -0.80 -24.41
N PRO A 446 15.28 -1.21 -23.56
CA PRO A 446 14.02 -0.49 -23.39
C PRO A 446 14.22 0.97 -22.97
N LEU A 447 15.34 1.27 -22.34
CA LEU A 447 15.77 2.61 -21.94
C LEU A 447 16.10 3.55 -23.11
N SER A 448 16.36 3.01 -24.30
CA SER A 448 16.61 3.79 -25.53
C SER A 448 15.38 4.59 -25.99
N THR A 449 14.18 4.22 -25.51
CA THR A 449 12.93 4.95 -25.79
C THR A 449 12.80 6.24 -24.99
N LEU A 450 13.56 6.42 -23.90
CA LEU A 450 13.50 7.61 -23.07
C LEU A 450 14.32 8.75 -23.67
N SER A 451 13.73 9.94 -23.69
CA SER A 451 14.47 11.17 -23.98
C SER A 451 15.50 11.48 -22.90
N LYS A 452 16.54 12.24 -23.25
CA LYS A 452 17.55 12.70 -22.28
C LYS A 452 16.93 13.50 -21.13
N ASP A 453 15.89 14.29 -21.43
CA ASP A 453 15.18 15.10 -20.45
C ASP A 453 14.37 14.23 -19.48
N GLN A 454 13.72 13.15 -19.96
CA GLN A 454 13.06 12.17 -19.09
C GLN A 454 14.06 11.46 -18.17
N ILE A 455 15.20 11.01 -18.69
CA ILE A 455 16.25 10.39 -17.87
C ILE A 455 16.77 11.36 -16.80
N ALA A 456 16.98 12.62 -17.16
CA ALA A 456 17.38 13.66 -16.21
C ALA A 456 16.32 13.91 -15.13
N SER A 457 15.03 13.93 -15.51
CA SER A 457 13.92 14.06 -14.57
C SER A 457 13.84 12.89 -13.60
N ILE A 458 13.98 11.64 -14.09
CA ILE A 458 13.98 10.44 -13.25
C ILE A 458 15.12 10.52 -12.23
N LYS A 459 16.35 10.85 -12.67
CA LYS A 459 17.50 11.01 -11.78
C LYS A 459 17.28 12.10 -10.73
N ALA A 460 16.69 13.23 -11.12
CA ALA A 460 16.39 14.33 -10.21
C ALA A 460 15.35 13.95 -9.15
N ASP A 461 14.30 13.21 -9.53
CA ASP A 461 13.29 12.68 -8.61
C ASP A 461 13.91 11.73 -7.57
N ILE A 462 14.68 10.75 -8.04
CA ILE A 462 15.32 9.77 -7.14
C ILE A 462 16.31 10.47 -6.19
N ALA A 463 17.13 11.39 -6.71
CA ALA A 463 18.09 12.13 -5.90
C ALA A 463 17.41 12.97 -4.81
N PHE A 464 16.31 13.64 -5.14
CA PHE A 464 15.54 14.43 -4.19
C PHE A 464 14.93 13.55 -3.09
N HIS A 465 14.23 12.46 -3.45
CA HIS A 465 13.60 11.59 -2.46
C HIS A 465 14.62 10.91 -1.55
N ARG A 466 15.77 10.46 -2.08
CA ARG A 466 16.86 9.93 -1.25
C ARG A 466 17.44 10.98 -0.30
N HIS A 467 17.54 12.24 -0.75
CA HIS A 467 17.98 13.33 0.12
C HIS A 467 16.97 13.64 1.22
N VAL A 468 15.66 13.67 0.89
CA VAL A 468 14.60 13.86 1.89
C VAL A 468 14.61 12.73 2.92
N GLU A 469 14.86 11.49 2.49
CA GLU A 469 14.94 10.35 3.41
C GLU A 469 16.17 10.44 4.33
N ALA A 470 17.35 10.78 3.79
CA ALA A 470 18.53 11.04 4.61
C ALA A 470 18.33 12.22 5.58
N PHE A 471 17.57 13.25 5.17
CA PHE A 471 17.19 14.35 6.03
C PHE A 471 16.28 13.89 7.18
N ARG A 472 15.27 13.05 6.91
CA ARG A 472 14.40 12.47 7.95
C ARG A 472 15.17 11.63 8.96
N GLN A 473 16.19 10.88 8.52
CA GLN A 473 17.02 10.06 9.41
C GLN A 473 17.92 10.90 10.33
N SER A 474 18.29 12.11 9.91
CA SER A 474 19.22 12.98 10.65
C SER A 474 18.54 14.09 11.46
N ASN A 475 17.22 14.24 11.34
CA ASN A 475 16.46 15.35 11.93
C ASN A 475 15.22 14.84 12.66
N PRO A 476 14.66 15.61 13.62
CA PRO A 476 13.42 15.23 14.28
C PRO A 476 12.24 15.17 13.29
N PRO A 477 11.20 14.35 13.57
CA PRO A 477 10.07 14.15 12.66
C PRO A 477 9.26 15.43 12.36
N GLU A 478 9.35 16.44 13.22
CA GLU A 478 8.69 17.74 13.06
C GLU A 478 9.45 18.71 12.14
N ALA A 479 10.69 18.39 11.77
CA ALA A 479 11.50 19.25 10.91
C ALA A 479 10.87 19.43 9.53
N ALA A 480 10.87 20.67 9.03
CA ALA A 480 10.39 20.99 7.70
C ALA A 480 11.24 20.28 6.64
N LEU A 481 10.60 19.54 5.74
CA LEU A 481 11.30 18.79 4.70
C LEU A 481 11.97 19.74 3.68
N PRO A 482 13.11 19.33 3.09
CA PRO A 482 13.73 20.05 2.00
C PRO A 482 12.75 20.30 0.86
N THR A 483 12.84 21.47 0.23
CA THR A 483 11.95 21.87 -0.87
C THR A 483 12.69 21.89 -2.20
N ARG A 484 11.95 21.74 -3.30
CA ARG A 484 12.48 21.89 -4.66
C ARG A 484 11.49 22.65 -5.55
N PRO A 485 11.96 23.30 -6.63
CA PRO A 485 11.10 23.79 -7.69
C PRO A 485 10.16 22.67 -8.19
N PRO A 486 8.92 23.01 -8.60
CA PRO A 486 8.00 22.01 -9.11
C PRO A 486 8.60 21.34 -10.36
N THR A 487 8.50 20.01 -10.43
CA THR A 487 8.96 19.24 -11.58
C THR A 487 8.07 19.51 -12.79
N SER A 488 8.57 19.27 -13.99
CA SER A 488 7.76 19.36 -15.22
C SER A 488 6.47 18.53 -15.13
N ARG A 489 6.56 17.32 -14.55
CA ARG A 489 5.39 16.46 -14.27
C ARG A 489 4.39 17.11 -13.31
N ALA A 490 4.86 17.73 -12.23
CA ALA A 490 4.00 18.42 -11.28
C ALA A 490 3.34 19.67 -11.89
N VAL A 491 4.09 20.44 -12.69
CA VAL A 491 3.57 21.60 -13.42
C VAL A 491 2.49 21.18 -14.42
N GLU A 492 2.73 20.10 -15.17
CA GLU A 492 1.76 19.58 -16.14
C GLU A 492 0.50 19.04 -15.44
N LYS A 493 0.65 18.29 -14.33
CA LYS A 493 -0.50 17.84 -13.51
C LYS A 493 -1.33 19.04 -13.02
N GLN A 494 -0.68 20.08 -12.50
CA GLN A 494 -1.35 21.32 -12.08
C GLN A 494 -2.04 22.03 -13.24
N ARG A 495 -1.41 22.07 -14.42
CA ARG A 495 -1.99 22.64 -15.63
C ARG A 495 -3.24 21.89 -16.05
N GLN A 496 -3.21 20.55 -16.04
CA GLN A 496 -4.36 19.71 -16.35
C GLN A 496 -5.49 19.90 -15.33
N GLU A 497 -5.17 19.94 -14.04
CA GLU A 497 -6.16 20.23 -12.99
C GLU A 497 -6.77 21.63 -13.16
N GLN A 498 -5.96 22.62 -13.54
CA GLN A 498 -6.43 23.97 -13.82
C GLN A 498 -7.33 23.99 -15.05
N GLU A 499 -6.96 23.29 -16.12
CA GLU A 499 -7.79 23.18 -17.33
C GLU A 499 -9.13 22.49 -17.01
N VAL A 500 -9.12 21.46 -16.17
CA VAL A 500 -10.35 20.79 -15.70
C VAL A 500 -11.20 21.76 -14.87
N LYS A 501 -10.59 22.58 -14.01
CA LYS A 501 -11.29 23.62 -13.24
C LYS A 501 -11.85 24.72 -14.12
N ASP A 502 -11.10 25.20 -15.10
CA ASP A 502 -11.52 26.24 -16.05
C ASP A 502 -12.68 25.75 -16.93
N ARG A 503 -12.69 24.45 -17.27
CA ARG A 503 -13.82 23.81 -17.95
C ARG A 503 -15.10 23.83 -17.10
N VAL A 504 -15.02 23.94 -15.78
CA VAL A 504 -16.18 24.09 -14.89
C VAL A 504 -16.64 25.55 -14.86
N GLY A 505 -17.61 25.89 -15.70
CA GLY A 505 -18.10 27.27 -15.84
C GLY A 505 -19.48 27.38 -16.47
N VAL A 506 -19.99 28.62 -16.52
CA VAL A 506 -21.21 28.98 -17.25
C VAL A 506 -20.81 29.62 -18.58
N TYR A 507 -21.14 28.95 -19.67
CA TYR A 507 -20.87 29.40 -21.03
C TYR A 507 -22.14 30.02 -21.62
N TYR A 508 -22.00 31.19 -22.24
CA TYR A 508 -23.10 31.94 -22.84
C TYR A 508 -23.04 31.78 -24.36
N GLY A 509 -24.09 31.20 -24.94
CA GLY A 509 -24.32 31.14 -26.38
C GLY A 509 -25.49 32.04 -26.78
N ILE A 510 -25.64 32.29 -28.08
CA ILE A 510 -26.78 33.06 -28.61
C ILE A 510 -28.07 32.30 -28.31
N GLY A 511 -28.85 32.79 -27.33
CA GLY A 511 -30.15 32.23 -26.94
C GLY A 511 -30.12 31.09 -25.91
N TYR A 512 -28.96 30.65 -25.43
CA TYR A 512 -28.83 29.59 -24.42
C TYR A 512 -27.63 29.77 -23.50
N THR A 513 -27.73 29.27 -22.27
CA THR A 513 -26.67 29.23 -21.27
C THR A 513 -26.35 27.79 -20.90
N VAL A 514 -25.10 27.37 -21.05
CA VAL A 514 -24.62 26.02 -20.70
C VAL A 514 -23.79 26.12 -19.42
N LYS A 515 -24.30 25.56 -18.32
CA LYS A 515 -23.53 25.41 -17.08
C LYS A 515 -22.92 24.02 -17.05
N ILE A 516 -21.60 23.90 -17.14
CA ILE A 516 -20.89 22.64 -16.94
C ILE A 516 -20.84 22.40 -15.42
N VAL A 517 -21.62 21.44 -14.92
CA VAL A 517 -21.76 21.14 -13.48
C VAL A 517 -20.68 20.16 -13.03
N ARG A 518 -20.32 19.21 -13.90
CA ARG A 518 -19.19 18.29 -13.70
C ARG A 518 -18.52 18.00 -15.05
N PRO A 519 -17.19 18.11 -15.13
CA PRO A 519 -16.46 17.79 -16.35
C PRO A 519 -16.51 16.27 -16.61
N ALA A 520 -16.27 15.87 -17.85
CA ALA A 520 -16.07 14.48 -18.20
C ALA A 520 -14.84 13.92 -17.48
N VAL A 521 -14.98 12.78 -16.81
CA VAL A 521 -13.86 12.06 -16.19
C VAL A 521 -13.45 10.97 -17.14
N TYR A 522 -12.18 10.96 -17.53
CA TYR A 522 -11.58 9.92 -18.34
C TYR A 522 -10.67 9.07 -17.47
N ASP A 523 -10.55 7.79 -17.80
CA ASP A 523 -9.56 6.89 -17.25
C ASP A 523 -8.20 7.31 -17.80
N GLU A 524 -7.29 7.73 -16.92
CA GLU A 524 -5.95 8.21 -17.29
C GLU A 524 -5.14 7.13 -18.01
N THR A 525 -5.42 5.86 -17.76
CA THR A 525 -4.66 4.74 -18.32
C THR A 525 -5.24 4.21 -19.63
N THR A 526 -6.57 4.26 -19.80
CA THR A 526 -7.25 3.67 -20.95
C THR A 526 -7.87 4.69 -21.91
N GLY A 527 -7.92 5.97 -21.53
CA GLY A 527 -8.58 7.04 -22.27
C GLY A 527 -10.11 6.86 -22.37
N LYS A 528 -10.69 5.86 -21.70
CA LYS A 528 -12.13 5.61 -21.71
C LYS A 528 -12.85 6.61 -20.82
N LEU A 529 -14.01 7.07 -21.29
CA LEU A 529 -14.87 7.97 -20.54
C LEU A 529 -15.48 7.24 -19.32
N LEU A 530 -14.99 7.54 -18.13
CA LEU A 530 -15.48 7.00 -16.86
C LEU A 530 -16.79 7.66 -16.42
N LYS A 531 -16.89 8.99 -16.57
CA LYS A 531 -18.12 9.74 -16.28
C LYS A 531 -18.38 10.74 -17.40
N LYS A 532 -19.57 10.68 -17.99
CA LYS A 532 -20.04 11.66 -18.98
C LYS A 532 -20.14 13.06 -18.35
N GLU A 533 -19.79 14.07 -19.13
CA GLU A 533 -19.93 15.47 -18.74
C GLU A 533 -21.40 15.77 -18.36
N LYS A 534 -21.60 16.42 -17.21
CA LYS A 534 -22.92 16.84 -16.76
C LYS A 534 -23.09 18.32 -17.06
N THR A 535 -23.77 18.62 -18.16
CA THR A 535 -24.14 19.99 -18.54
C THR A 535 -25.59 20.28 -18.17
N LYS A 536 -25.85 21.50 -17.69
CA LYS A 536 -27.19 22.06 -17.51
C LYS A 536 -27.37 23.14 -18.56
N VAL A 537 -28.16 22.85 -19.59
CA VAL A 537 -28.51 23.82 -20.64
C VAL A 537 -29.79 24.53 -20.24
N THR A 538 -29.78 25.85 -20.32
CA THR A 538 -30.90 26.73 -20.02
C THR A 538 -31.18 27.56 -21.27
N ARG A 539 -32.35 27.38 -21.87
CA ARG A 539 -32.74 28.11 -23.09
C ARG A 539 -33.49 29.37 -22.68
N SER A 540 -33.11 30.52 -23.23
CA SER A 540 -33.86 31.76 -23.00
C SER A 540 -35.25 31.65 -23.65
N ARG A 541 -36.30 31.70 -22.83
CA ARG A 541 -37.68 31.97 -23.29
C ARG A 541 -37.76 33.48 -23.45
N HIS A 542 -37.47 33.99 -24.64
CA HIS A 542 -37.97 35.24 -25.24
C HIS A 542 -37.04 35.64 -26.38
N MET A 543 -37.18 34.99 -27.53
CA MET A 543 -36.97 35.72 -28.78
C MET A 543 -38.30 36.38 -29.12
N ASN A 544 -38.48 37.62 -28.67
CA ASN A 544 -39.42 38.49 -29.38
C ASN A 544 -38.77 38.79 -30.73
N SER A 545 -39.42 38.34 -31.79
CA SER A 545 -39.21 38.92 -33.11
C SER A 545 -39.47 40.42 -33.02
N VAL A 546 -38.51 41.23 -33.47
CA VAL A 546 -38.65 42.41 -34.35
C VAL A 546 -37.26 43.03 -34.46
N GLY A 547 -36.89 43.41 -35.69
CA GLY A 547 -35.52 43.62 -36.13
C GLY A 547 -34.92 44.98 -35.81
N ALA A 548 -33.62 45.10 -36.07
CA ALA A 548 -33.03 46.21 -36.83
C ALA A 548 -31.57 45.87 -37.11
N TRP A 549 -31.18 46.08 -38.36
CA TRP A 549 -29.84 45.92 -38.89
C TRP A 549 -28.83 46.83 -38.20
N GLY A 550 -27.59 46.36 -38.06
CA GLY A 550 -26.45 47.19 -37.66
C GLY A 550 -25.15 46.40 -37.76
N ALA A 551 -24.38 46.69 -38.81
CA ALA A 551 -23.17 45.99 -39.23
C ALA A 551 -22.01 46.05 -38.22
N GLY A 552 -21.13 45.05 -38.28
CA GLY A 552 -19.84 45.04 -37.58
C GLY A 552 -19.16 43.67 -37.56
N PHE A 553 -18.76 43.18 -38.74
CA PHE A 553 -17.92 41.98 -38.90
C PHE A 553 -16.42 42.35 -38.87
N MET A 554 -15.60 41.43 -38.33
CA MET A 554 -14.13 41.28 -38.43
C MET A 554 -13.23 42.24 -37.63
N ALA A 555 -12.07 41.85 -37.08
CA ALA A 555 -11.14 40.76 -37.44
C ALA A 555 -10.45 40.17 -36.17
N ILE A 556 -10.29 38.83 -36.12
CA ILE A 556 -9.03 38.04 -36.22
C ILE A 556 -8.07 38.24 -35.05
#